data_AF-T0CEI8-F1
#
_entry.id   AF-T0CEI8-F1
#
_cell.length_a   1.000
_cell.length_b   1.000
_cell.length_c   1.000
_cell.angle_alpha   90.00
_cell.angle_beta   90.00
_cell.angle_gamma   90.00
#
_symmetry.space_group_name_H-M   'P 1'
#
loop_
_entity.id
_entity.type
_entity.pdbx_description
1 polymer ?
#
loop_
_entity_poly.entity_id
_entity_poly.type
_entity_poly.pdbx_seq_one_letter_code
_entity_poly.pdbx_strand_id
1 'polypeptide(L)'
;MKQNDYPKDFYVTLQNNDNLIGQIEVNKTSRGFNADIAIVYKETKKIFKHVDQVFNAEDETEACDIGMMKLSRFLKSVKSI
;
A
#
# COMPACT_ATOMS: atom_id res chain seq x y z
N MET A 1 10.55 18.44 18.37
CA MET A 1 10.91 17.17 17.70
C MET A 1 10.00 17.02 16.50
N LYS A 2 10.52 16.96 15.26
CA LYS A 2 9.68 16.80 14.06
C LYS A 2 9.27 15.34 13.95
N GLN A 3 8.12 14.99 14.49
CA GLN A 3 7.48 13.70 14.24
C GLN A 3 6.79 13.84 12.89
N ASN A 4 7.48 13.47 11.82
CA ASN A 4 6.85 13.35 10.52
C ASN A 4 6.02 12.07 10.56
N ASP A 5 4.73 12.19 10.87
CA ASP A 5 3.80 11.05 10.91
C ASP A 5 3.64 10.37 9.52
N TYR A 6 4.12 11.03 8.45
CA TYR A 6 4.01 10.61 7.07
C TYR A 6 5.34 10.81 6.32
N PRO A 7 5.66 9.98 5.30
CA PRO A 7 4.88 8.83 4.84
C PRO A 7 4.78 7.71 5.89
N LYS A 8 3.67 6.97 5.87
CA LYS A 8 3.43 5.85 6.77
C LYS A 8 3.17 4.58 5.99
N ASP A 9 3.96 3.55 6.27
CA ASP A 9 3.84 2.25 5.62
C ASP A 9 2.91 1.31 6.37
N PHE A 10 2.02 0.68 5.62
CA PHE A 10 1.23 -0.46 6.06
C PHE A 10 1.59 -1.69 5.23
N TYR A 11 1.98 -2.76 5.92
CA TYR A 11 2.46 -3.98 5.28
C TYR A 11 1.45 -5.13 5.40
N VAL A 12 1.21 -5.83 4.31
CA VAL A 12 0.22 -6.91 4.21
C VAL A 12 0.92 -8.20 3.77
N THR A 13 0.89 -9.22 4.64
CA THR A 13 1.46 -10.54 4.34
C THR A 13 0.72 -11.21 3.17
N LEU A 14 1.49 -11.69 2.18
CA LEU A 14 0.95 -12.44 1.04
C LEU A 14 1.03 -13.94 1.32
N GLN A 15 -0.08 -14.67 1.22
CA GLN A 15 -0.16 -16.07 1.66
C GLN A 15 0.70 -17.08 0.86
N ASN A 16 1.12 -16.74 -0.35
CA ASN A 16 1.76 -17.70 -1.27
C ASN A 16 3.21 -17.32 -1.61
N ASN A 17 3.81 -16.33 -0.94
CA ASN A 17 5.18 -15.90 -1.22
C ASN A 17 5.82 -15.22 0.00
N ASP A 18 6.79 -15.89 0.63
CA ASP A 18 7.45 -15.40 1.85
C ASP A 18 8.44 -14.24 1.60
N ASN A 19 8.87 -14.06 0.35
CA ASN A 19 9.83 -13.03 -0.05
C ASN A 19 9.16 -11.71 -0.43
N LEU A 20 7.84 -11.72 -0.68
CA LEU A 20 7.06 -10.57 -1.10
C LEU A 20 6.06 -10.15 -0.03
N ILE A 21 5.81 -8.85 0.06
CA ILE A 21 4.81 -8.28 0.95
C ILE A 21 4.07 -7.16 0.22
N GLY A 22 2.77 -7.01 0.49
CA GLY A 22 2.03 -5.83 0.07
C GLY A 22 2.46 -4.62 0.89
N GLN A 23 2.55 -3.46 0.26
CA GLN A 23 2.81 -2.17 0.88
C GLN A 23 1.70 -1.20 0.47
N ILE A 24 1.18 -0.47 1.45
CA ILE A 24 0.33 0.71 1.26
C ILE A 24 1.06 1.85 1.96
N GLU A 25 1.69 2.75 1.20
CA GLU A 25 2.38 3.92 1.73
C GLU A 25 1.40 5.10 1.73
N VAL A 26 0.95 5.54 2.91
CA VAL A 26 0.05 6.67 3.05
C VAL A 26 0.84 7.97 3.20
N ASN A 27 0.46 8.96 2.40
CA ASN A 27 1.03 10.28 2.37
C ASN A 27 -0.04 11.33 2.74
N LYS A 28 0.27 12.19 3.71
CA LYS A 28 -0.59 13.34 4.03
C LYS A 28 -0.35 14.48 3.06
N THR A 29 -1.43 15.02 2.51
CA THR A 29 -1.42 16.15 1.57
C THR A 29 -2.21 17.32 2.14
N SER A 30 -2.21 18.47 1.44
CA SER A 30 -3.05 19.61 1.79
C SER A 30 -4.56 19.38 1.54
N ARG A 31 -4.93 18.29 0.84
CA ARG A 31 -6.31 17.99 0.43
C ARG A 31 -6.87 16.69 1.02
N GLY A 32 -6.15 16.07 1.96
CA GLY A 32 -6.48 14.76 2.51
C GLY A 32 -5.29 13.82 2.42
N PHE A 33 -5.54 12.55 2.19
CA PHE A 33 -4.54 11.48 2.18
C PHE A 33 -4.47 10.80 0.81
N ASN A 34 -3.24 10.56 0.37
CA ASN A 34 -2.97 9.72 -0.79
C ASN A 34 -2.34 8.42 -0.32
N ALA A 35 -2.47 7.36 -1.10
CA ALA A 35 -1.76 6.11 -0.82
C ALA A 35 -1.17 5.52 -2.09
N ASP A 36 0.08 5.07 -2.02
CA ASP A 36 0.73 4.28 -3.06
C ASP A 36 0.67 2.80 -2.69
N ILE A 37 0.13 1.97 -3.58
CA ILE A 37 0.01 0.53 -3.36
C ILE A 37 1.05 -0.20 -4.23
N ALA A 38 1.88 -1.00 -3.58
CA ALA A 38 2.91 -1.81 -4.23
C ALA A 38 3.02 -3.21 -3.62
N ILE A 39 3.65 -4.10 -4.36
CA ILE A 39 4.25 -5.33 -3.84
C ILE A 39 5.75 -5.09 -3.80
N VAL A 40 6.36 -5.32 -2.64
CA VAL A 40 7.78 -5.09 -2.41
C VAL A 40 8.47 -6.36 -1.92
N TYR A 41 9.79 -6.41 -2.10
CA TYR A 41 10.60 -7.43 -1.46
C TYR A 41 10.64 -7.19 0.05
N LYS A 42 10.35 -8.23 0.84
CA LYS A 42 10.23 -8.14 2.30
C LYS A 42 11.48 -7.57 2.96
N GLU A 43 12.66 -8.00 2.51
CA GLU A 43 13.96 -7.64 3.08
C GLU A 43 14.43 -6.25 2.66
N THR A 44 14.34 -5.92 1.36
CA THR A 44 14.94 -4.70 0.82
C THR A 44 13.96 -3.54 0.69
N LYS A 45 12.65 -3.82 0.80
CA LYS A 45 11.55 -2.89 0.47
C LYS A 45 11.62 -2.34 -0.96
N LYS A 46 12.47 -2.90 -1.82
CA LYS A 46 12.50 -2.54 -3.23
C LYS A 46 11.18 -2.94 -3.88
N ILE A 47 10.62 -2.03 -4.66
CA ILE A 47 9.38 -2.26 -5.42
C ILE A 47 9.61 -3.41 -6.40
N PHE A 48 8.83 -4.47 -6.22
CA PHE A 48 8.71 -5.57 -7.17
C PHE A 48 7.67 -5.22 -8.25
N LYS A 49 6.52 -4.70 -7.81
CA LYS A 49 5.41 -4.34 -8.70
C LYS A 49 4.61 -3.19 -8.10
N HIS A 50 4.44 -2.12 -8.86
CA HIS A 50 3.43 -1.11 -8.56
C HIS A 50 2.03 -1.66 -8.87
N VAL A 51 1.08 -1.45 -7.96
CA VAL A 51 -0.30 -1.95 -8.09
C VAL A 51 -1.24 -0.83 -8.52
N ASP A 52 -1.42 0.21 -7.70
CA ASP A 52 -2.38 1.29 -7.91
C ASP A 52 -2.14 2.44 -6.91
N GLN A 53 -2.93 3.51 -6.96
CA GLN A 53 -2.85 4.67 -6.08
C GLN A 53 -4.25 5.10 -5.56
N VAL A 54 -4.31 5.72 -4.39
CA VAL A 54 -5.49 6.41 -3.83
C VAL A 54 -5.20 7.89 -3.76
N PHE A 55 -6.19 8.72 -4.08
CA PHE A 55 -6.07 10.17 -4.05
C PHE A 55 -7.18 10.81 -3.22
N ASN A 56 -6.83 11.81 -2.42
CA ASN A 56 -7.75 12.66 -1.66
C ASN A 56 -8.74 11.88 -0.77
N ALA A 57 -8.29 10.81 -0.11
CA ALA A 57 -9.05 10.20 0.98
C ALA A 57 -9.19 11.19 2.15
N GLU A 58 -10.30 11.12 2.86
CA GLU A 58 -10.65 12.01 3.97
C GLU A 58 -9.67 11.82 5.15
N ASP A 59 -9.32 10.57 5.45
CA ASP A 59 -8.40 10.21 6.51
C ASP A 59 -7.44 9.05 6.15
N GLU A 60 -6.50 8.76 7.04
CA GLU A 60 -5.52 7.68 6.90
C GLU A 60 -6.19 6.30 6.81
N THR A 61 -7.27 6.09 7.57
CA THR A 61 -7.98 4.80 7.62
C THR A 61 -8.64 4.53 6.29
N GLU A 62 -9.33 5.52 5.72
CA GLU A 62 -9.95 5.41 4.40
C GLU A 62 -8.90 5.15 3.32
N ALA A 63 -7.77 5.87 3.34
CA ALA A 63 -6.68 5.65 2.38
C ALA A 63 -6.16 4.20 2.44
N CYS A 64 -5.99 3.66 3.65
CA CYS A 64 -5.57 2.28 3.91
C CYS A 64 -6.61 1.26 3.45
N ASP A 65 -7.89 1.44 3.79
CA ASP A 65 -8.97 0.51 3.45
C ASP A 65 -9.16 0.41 1.93
N ILE A 66 -9.14 1.55 1.23
CA ILE A 66 -9.18 1.59 -0.24
C ILE A 66 -7.92 0.93 -0.82
N GLY A 67 -6.75 1.22 -0.25
CA GLY A 67 -5.49 0.60 -0.67
C GLY A 67 -5.50 -0.92 -0.55
N MET A 68 -6.01 -1.43 0.58
CA MET A 68 -6.15 -2.87 0.84
C MET A 68 -7.15 -3.52 -0.13
N MET A 69 -8.27 -2.84 -0.40
CA MET A 69 -9.25 -3.30 -1.39
C MET A 69 -8.62 -3.40 -2.79
N LYS A 70 -7.85 -2.38 -3.22
CA LYS A 70 -7.15 -2.38 -4.52
C LYS A 70 -6.10 -3.49 -4.60
N LEU A 71 -5.29 -3.67 -3.57
CA LEU A 71 -4.31 -4.76 -3.49
C LEU A 71 -4.99 -6.13 -3.58
N SER A 72 -6.07 -6.35 -2.83
CA SER A 72 -6.83 -7.60 -2.85
C SER A 72 -7.41 -7.89 -4.23
N ARG A 73 -7.97 -6.88 -4.92
CA ARG A 73 -8.47 -7.01 -6.30
C ARG A 73 -7.36 -7.38 -7.28
N PHE A 74 -6.21 -6.72 -7.19
CA PHE A 74 -5.06 -7.05 -8.02
C PHE A 74 -4.62 -8.51 -7.81
N LEU A 75 -4.43 -8.93 -6.56
CA LEU A 75 -4.01 -10.30 -6.23
C LEU A 75 -5.01 -11.35 -6.74
N LYS A 76 -6.32 -11.08 -6.70
CA LYS A 76 -7.35 -11.94 -7.29
C LYS A 76 -7.25 -12.01 -8.81
N SER A 77 -6.97 -10.89 -9.49
CA SER A 77 -6.82 -10.87 -10.95
C SER A 77 -5.61 -11.67 -11.45
N VAL A 78 -4.51 -11.70 -10.69
CA VAL A 78 -3.31 -12.50 -11.04
C VAL A 78 -3.41 -13.96 -10.61
N LYS A 79 -4.29 -14.30 -9.65
CA LYS A 79 -4.59 -15.69 -9.24
C LYS A 79 -5.47 -16.47 -10.24
N SER A 80 -5.82 -15.89 -11.40
CA SER A 80 -6.41 -16.63 -12.53
C SER A 80 -5.34 -17.27 -13.45
N ILE A 81 -4.17 -17.60 -12.89
CA ILE A 81 -3.08 -18.35 -13.53
C ILE A 81 -2.78 -19.56 -12.65
#